data_AF-A0A5D2HHN6-F1
#
_entry.id   AF-A0A5D2HHN6-F1
#
_cell.length_a   1.000
_cell.length_b   1.000
_cell.length_c   1.000
_cell.angle_alpha   90.00
_cell.angle_beta   90.00
_cell.angle_gamma   90.00
#
_symmetry.space_group_name_H-M   'P 1'
#
loop_
_entity.id
_entity.type
_entity.pdbx_description
1 polymer ?
#
loop_
_entity_poly.entity_id
_entity_poly.type
_entity_poly.pdbx_seq_one_letter_code
_entity_poly.pdbx_strand_id
1 'polypeptide(L)'
;MYSYIGGRMYLMYGLPFVECLMFGALISATDPVTVLSIFQELGTDTNLYALVFGESVLNDAMAISLYRTMSIVRKHASSAQNFFMVIFRFLETFVGSMSAGVGVGFVSALLFKYAGLDVDNLQNLECCLFVLFPYFSYMLAEGLGLSGIVSILFTAIVMKHYSYSNLSENSQQFVSDFFHLISSLAETFTFIYMGFDIAMEKHSWSHLGFIFFSIIFIVVARAANVFSCAYLVNLVRPVHRQIPLKHQKALWYSGLRGAMAFALALQSVHDLPEGRGQIIFTATTAIVVLSVLLIGGSTGTMLEALHVVGDGHGSHLGESFDVNNGYVAPSFKEDGTSGNGIKMKLKEFHKRSFIR
;
A
#
# COMPACT_ATOMS: atom_id res chain seq x y z
N MET A 1 -13.95 14.07 11.20
CA MET A 1 -14.50 14.64 12.46
C MET A 1 -13.76 15.92 12.87
N TYR A 2 -12.43 15.93 12.94
CA TYR A 2 -11.65 17.13 13.30
C TYR A 2 -11.88 18.33 12.36
N SER A 3 -11.94 18.14 11.04
CA SER A 3 -12.24 19.24 10.09
C SER A 3 -13.65 19.82 10.26
N TYR A 4 -14.62 19.01 10.71
CA TYR A 4 -15.98 19.48 11.00
C TYR A 4 -16.03 20.30 12.29
N ILE A 5 -15.30 19.86 13.32
CA ILE A 5 -15.18 20.57 14.59
C ILE A 5 -14.39 21.88 14.37
N GLY A 6 -13.30 21.84 13.60
CA GLY A 6 -12.52 23.02 13.21
C GLY A 6 -13.34 24.03 12.39
N GLY A 7 -14.20 23.56 11.49
CA GLY A 7 -15.14 24.40 10.75
C GLY A 7 -16.21 25.03 11.64
N ARG A 8 -16.73 24.29 12.63
CA ARG A 8 -17.69 24.80 13.63
C ARG A 8 -17.07 25.78 14.63
N MET A 9 -15.77 25.66 14.88
CA MET A 9 -14.99 26.57 15.74
C MET A 9 -14.44 27.78 14.98
N TYR A 10 -14.86 28.01 13.72
CA TYR A 10 -14.39 29.08 12.82
C TYR A 10 -12.87 29.08 12.54
N LEU A 11 -12.16 28.01 12.90
CA LEU A 11 -10.73 27.84 12.61
C LEU A 11 -10.48 27.43 11.15
N MET A 12 -11.50 26.91 10.47
CA MET A 12 -11.43 26.33 9.13
C MET A 12 -12.66 26.69 8.29
N TYR A 13 -12.57 26.52 6.96
CA TYR A 13 -13.71 26.69 6.06
C TYR A 13 -14.85 25.72 6.44
N GLY A 14 -16.06 26.25 6.59
CA GLY A 14 -17.22 25.49 7.05
C GLY A 14 -17.80 24.60 5.96
N LEU A 15 -17.36 23.35 5.92
CA LEU A 15 -17.94 22.32 5.05
C LEU A 15 -19.12 21.60 5.74
N PRO A 16 -20.15 21.18 4.99
CA PRO A 16 -21.18 20.27 5.49
C PRO A 16 -20.57 18.98 6.05
N PHE A 17 -21.25 18.37 7.03
CA PHE A 17 -20.77 17.19 7.74
C PHE A 17 -20.36 16.03 6.80
N VAL A 18 -21.14 15.77 5.75
CA VAL A 18 -20.87 14.71 4.77
C VAL A 18 -19.61 15.02 3.96
N GLU A 19 -19.40 16.28 3.56
CA GLU A 19 -18.20 16.70 2.82
C GLU A 19 -16.94 16.60 3.71
N CYS A 20 -17.04 16.91 5.00
CA CYS A 20 -15.96 16.68 5.96
C CYS A 20 -15.64 15.19 6.16
N LEU A 21 -16.65 14.32 6.10
CA LEU A 21 -16.46 12.88 6.17
C LEU A 21 -15.81 12.33 4.89
N MET A 22 -16.22 12.84 3.71
CA MET A 22 -15.58 12.50 2.43
C MET A 22 -14.11 12.92 2.41
N PHE A 23 -13.80 14.13 2.89
CA PHE A 23 -12.42 14.59 3.06
C PHE A 23 -11.63 13.69 4.02
N GLY A 24 -12.24 13.32 5.15
CA GLY A 24 -11.62 12.40 6.11
C GLY A 24 -11.37 11.00 5.55
N ALA A 25 -12.29 10.47 4.74
CA ALA A 25 -12.13 9.17 4.08
C ALA A 25 -10.97 9.19 3.09
N LEU A 26 -10.93 10.23 2.24
CA LEU A 26 -9.91 10.42 1.23
C LEU A 26 -8.51 10.60 1.83
N ILE A 27 -8.40 11.41 2.88
CA ILE A 27 -7.11 11.61 3.57
C ILE A 27 -6.78 10.47 4.53
N SER A 28 -7.69 9.52 4.73
CA SER A 28 -7.39 8.29 5.48
C SER A 28 -6.40 7.44 4.73
N ALA A 29 -6.49 7.37 3.39
CA ALA A 29 -5.60 6.58 2.51
C ALA A 29 -4.12 6.91 2.78
N THR A 30 -3.29 5.86 2.87
CA THR A 30 -1.86 5.96 3.18
C THR A 30 -1.06 5.26 2.12
N ASP A 31 0.03 5.88 1.72
CA ASP A 31 0.90 5.31 0.71
C ASP A 31 2.20 4.83 1.37
N PRO A 32 2.45 3.52 1.42
CA PRO A 32 3.61 2.99 2.11
C PRO A 32 4.83 2.91 1.18
N VAL A 33 4.70 3.16 -0.13
CA VAL A 33 5.72 2.71 -1.10
C VAL A 33 7.10 3.28 -0.79
N THR A 34 7.23 4.61 -0.67
CA THR A 34 8.52 5.24 -0.35
C THR A 34 9.13 4.70 0.94
N VAL A 35 8.31 4.44 1.96
CA VAL A 35 8.79 3.94 3.26
C VAL A 35 9.19 2.47 3.18
N LEU A 36 8.43 1.64 2.45
CA LEU A 36 8.73 0.23 2.27
C LEU A 36 10.01 0.02 1.46
N SER A 37 10.29 0.86 0.46
CA SER A 37 11.55 0.83 -0.28
C SER A 37 12.74 1.04 0.66
N ILE A 38 12.67 2.07 1.52
CA ILE A 38 13.71 2.36 2.51
C ILE A 38 13.83 1.22 3.54
N PHE A 39 12.71 0.63 3.96
CA PHE A 39 12.73 -0.49 4.89
C PHE A 39 13.45 -1.72 4.32
N GLN A 40 13.27 -1.99 3.02
CA GLN A 40 13.96 -3.08 2.31
C GLN A 40 15.46 -2.81 2.19
N GLU A 41 15.86 -1.57 1.85
CA GLU A 41 17.28 -1.19 1.77
C GLU A 41 18.00 -1.29 3.13
N LEU A 42 17.33 -0.90 4.21
CA LEU A 42 17.90 -0.91 5.57
C LEU A 42 17.77 -2.26 6.29
N GLY A 43 17.15 -3.29 5.69
CA GLY A 43 16.99 -4.60 6.34
C GLY A 43 16.13 -4.57 7.61
N THR A 44 15.01 -3.84 7.57
CA THR A 44 14.05 -3.71 8.68
C THR A 44 13.33 -5.04 8.97
N ASP A 45 12.88 -5.23 10.22
CA ASP A 45 12.05 -6.38 10.64
C ASP A 45 10.87 -6.65 9.68
N THR A 46 10.80 -7.88 9.16
CA THR A 46 9.74 -8.35 8.24
C THR A 46 8.34 -8.17 8.82
N ASN A 47 8.18 -8.24 10.16
CA ASN A 47 6.89 -8.01 10.80
C ASN A 47 6.44 -6.55 10.67
N LEU A 48 7.37 -5.58 10.76
CA LEU A 48 7.06 -4.16 10.59
C LEU A 48 6.71 -3.86 9.14
N TYR A 49 7.49 -4.43 8.20
CA TYR A 49 7.20 -4.33 6.76
C TYR A 49 5.79 -4.83 6.45
N ALA A 50 5.44 -6.04 6.90
CA ALA A 50 4.13 -6.64 6.65
C ALA A 50 2.99 -5.84 7.30
N LEU A 51 3.22 -5.26 8.48
CA LEU A 51 2.23 -4.45 9.18
C LEU A 51 1.93 -3.14 8.45
N VAL A 52 2.97 -2.40 8.04
CA VAL A 52 2.83 -1.14 7.29
C VAL A 52 2.17 -1.39 5.93
N PHE A 53 2.64 -2.40 5.20
CA PHE A 53 2.06 -2.75 3.91
C PHE A 53 0.59 -3.14 4.04
N GLY A 54 0.26 -4.00 5.01
CA GLY A 54 -1.11 -4.46 5.25
C GLY A 54 -2.05 -3.34 5.69
N GLU A 55 -1.60 -2.44 6.58
CA GLU A 55 -2.37 -1.24 6.99
C GLU A 55 -2.73 -0.42 5.76
N SER A 56 -1.75 -0.06 4.94
CA SER A 56 -1.95 0.85 3.82
C SER A 56 -2.85 0.27 2.73
N VAL A 57 -2.63 -0.99 2.32
CA VAL A 57 -3.43 -1.61 1.27
C VAL A 57 -4.90 -1.76 1.70
N LEU A 58 -5.16 -2.17 2.95
CA LEU A 58 -6.52 -2.27 3.47
C LEU A 58 -7.17 -0.89 3.60
N ASN A 59 -6.42 0.09 4.08
CA ASN A 59 -6.89 1.45 4.30
C ASN A 59 -7.26 2.15 2.98
N ASP A 60 -6.51 1.94 1.90
CA ASP A 60 -6.85 2.48 0.58
C ASP A 60 -8.18 1.92 0.05
N ALA A 61 -8.40 0.61 0.19
CA ALA A 61 -9.67 -0.02 -0.18
C ALA A 61 -10.85 0.45 0.69
N MET A 62 -10.62 0.66 1.99
CA MET A 62 -11.63 1.20 2.91
C MET A 62 -11.95 2.66 2.60
N ALA A 63 -10.94 3.48 2.31
CA ALA A 63 -11.07 4.89 1.98
C ALA A 63 -11.93 5.11 0.74
N ILE A 64 -11.66 4.38 -0.36
CA ILE A 64 -12.42 4.49 -1.60
C ILE A 64 -13.86 3.97 -1.45
N SER A 65 -14.05 2.87 -0.72
CA SER A 65 -15.39 2.33 -0.44
C SER A 65 -16.22 3.32 0.36
N LEU A 66 -15.64 3.89 1.42
CA LEU A 66 -16.30 4.87 2.28
C LEU A 66 -16.62 6.16 1.51
N TYR A 67 -15.68 6.67 0.71
CA TYR A 67 -15.87 7.83 -0.14
C TYR A 67 -17.03 7.62 -1.12
N ARG A 68 -17.08 6.47 -1.80
CA ARG A 68 -18.16 6.14 -2.76
C ARG A 68 -19.52 6.05 -2.07
N THR A 69 -19.63 5.36 -0.93
CA THR A 69 -20.88 5.29 -0.16
C THR A 69 -21.37 6.68 0.23
N MET A 70 -20.47 7.55 0.70
CA MET A 70 -20.82 8.93 1.07
C MET A 70 -21.27 9.76 -0.14
N SER A 71 -20.60 9.61 -1.29
CA SER A 71 -20.98 10.28 -2.54
C SER A 71 -22.38 9.86 -3.01
N ILE A 72 -22.70 8.57 -2.93
CA ILE A 72 -24.03 8.03 -3.28
C ILE A 72 -25.11 8.57 -2.32
N VAL A 73 -24.86 8.50 -1.01
CA VAL A 73 -25.83 8.99 -0.01
C VAL A 73 -26.09 10.48 -0.17
N ARG A 74 -25.05 11.28 -0.43
CA ARG A 74 -25.21 12.72 -0.69
C ARG A 74 -26.10 13.01 -1.90
N LYS A 75 -26.00 12.22 -2.97
CA LYS A 75 -26.84 12.38 -4.18
C LYS A 75 -28.31 12.04 -3.94
N HIS A 76 -28.62 11.22 -2.94
CA HIS A 76 -29.97 10.68 -2.71
C HIS A 76 -30.68 11.18 -1.43
N ALA A 77 -29.98 11.84 -0.51
CA ALA A 77 -30.53 12.16 0.81
C ALA A 77 -30.97 13.63 0.98
N SER A 78 -32.25 13.83 1.27
CA SER A 78 -32.88 15.13 1.62
C SER A 78 -33.17 15.33 3.12
N SER A 79 -32.79 14.42 4.04
CA SER A 79 -33.01 14.67 5.48
C SER A 79 -32.12 13.84 6.42
N ALA A 80 -31.87 14.36 7.62
CA ALA A 80 -30.85 13.99 8.62
C ALA A 80 -30.96 12.60 9.30
N GLN A 81 -31.74 11.64 8.78
CA GLN A 81 -31.79 10.24 9.28
C GLN A 81 -30.60 9.37 8.80
N ASN A 82 -29.56 9.98 8.21
CA ASN A 82 -28.65 9.33 7.27
C ASN A 82 -27.50 8.52 7.87
N PHE A 83 -27.10 8.72 9.13
CA PHE A 83 -25.84 8.12 9.61
C PHE A 83 -25.91 6.59 9.72
N PHE A 84 -27.00 6.05 10.27
CA PHE A 84 -27.20 4.61 10.34
C PHE A 84 -27.34 4.00 8.94
N MET A 85 -28.01 4.70 8.02
CA MET A 85 -28.13 4.27 6.62
C MET A 85 -26.77 4.27 5.91
N VAL A 86 -25.90 5.25 6.14
CA VAL A 86 -24.52 5.27 5.62
C VAL A 86 -23.73 4.07 6.11
N ILE A 87 -23.81 3.76 7.42
CA ILE A 87 -23.13 2.58 7.99
C ILE A 87 -23.65 1.30 7.34
N PHE A 88 -24.97 1.13 7.28
CA PHE A 88 -25.57 -0.07 6.71
C PHE A 88 -25.22 -0.24 5.23
N ARG A 89 -25.33 0.83 4.44
CA ARG A 89 -24.94 0.84 3.01
C ARG A 89 -23.45 0.56 2.82
N PHE A 90 -22.61 1.11 3.69
CA PHE A 90 -21.17 0.84 3.67
C PHE A 90 -20.90 -0.66 3.94
N LEU A 91 -21.49 -1.23 4.99
CA LEU A 91 -21.36 -2.66 5.29
C LEU A 91 -21.89 -3.54 4.15
N GLU A 92 -23.06 -3.21 3.59
CA GLU A 92 -23.66 -3.91 2.45
C GLU A 92 -22.71 -3.92 1.24
N THR A 93 -22.22 -2.74 0.84
CA THR A 93 -21.31 -2.62 -0.32
C THR A 93 -19.97 -3.28 -0.04
N PHE A 94 -19.41 -3.13 1.16
CA PHE A 94 -18.11 -3.69 1.54
C PHE A 94 -18.14 -5.22 1.62
N VAL A 95 -19.12 -5.78 2.35
CA VAL A 95 -19.29 -7.24 2.48
C VAL A 95 -19.69 -7.85 1.14
N GLY A 96 -20.56 -7.18 0.38
CA GLY A 96 -20.90 -7.56 -0.99
C GLY A 96 -19.66 -7.69 -1.87
N SER A 97 -18.84 -6.63 -1.95
CA SER A 97 -17.58 -6.63 -2.69
C SER A 97 -16.60 -7.70 -2.21
N MET A 98 -16.44 -7.85 -0.89
CA MET A 98 -15.56 -8.87 -0.32
C MET A 98 -16.01 -10.27 -0.74
N SER A 99 -17.31 -10.56 -0.66
CA SER A 99 -17.87 -11.86 -1.01
C SER A 99 -17.72 -12.16 -2.51
N ALA A 100 -17.95 -11.17 -3.38
CA ALA A 100 -17.73 -11.28 -4.82
C ALA A 100 -16.24 -11.54 -5.13
N GLY A 101 -15.34 -10.78 -4.49
CA GLY A 101 -13.90 -10.91 -4.68
C GLY A 101 -13.36 -12.27 -4.24
N VAL A 102 -13.78 -12.73 -3.07
CA VAL A 102 -13.44 -14.06 -2.55
C VAL A 102 -14.02 -15.17 -3.43
N GLY A 103 -15.26 -15.02 -3.90
CA GLY A 103 -15.90 -15.97 -4.81
C GLY A 103 -15.13 -16.14 -6.11
N VAL A 104 -14.77 -15.04 -6.78
CA VAL A 104 -13.96 -15.08 -8.02
C VAL A 104 -12.57 -15.64 -7.74
N GLY A 105 -11.95 -15.31 -6.61
CA GLY A 105 -10.65 -15.86 -6.21
C GLY A 105 -10.68 -17.39 -6.03
N PHE A 106 -11.73 -17.93 -5.41
CA PHE A 106 -11.89 -19.38 -5.31
C PHE A 106 -12.18 -20.06 -6.65
N VAL A 107 -13.01 -19.45 -7.51
CA VAL A 107 -13.24 -19.95 -8.88
C VAL A 107 -11.92 -20.01 -9.65
N SER A 108 -11.09 -18.97 -9.55
CA SER A 108 -9.75 -18.96 -10.13
C SER A 108 -8.88 -20.08 -9.59
N ALA A 109 -8.81 -20.25 -8.26
CA ALA A 109 -8.00 -21.29 -7.63
C ALA A 109 -8.42 -22.71 -8.05
N LEU A 110 -9.74 -22.97 -8.11
CA LEU A 110 -10.27 -24.24 -8.59
C LEU A 110 -9.94 -24.46 -10.06
N LEU A 111 -10.05 -23.42 -10.90
CA LEU A 111 -9.71 -23.50 -12.31
C LEU A 111 -8.23 -23.85 -12.50
N PHE A 112 -7.30 -23.16 -11.83
CA PHE A 112 -5.87 -23.48 -11.92
C PHE A 112 -5.55 -24.87 -11.39
N LYS A 113 -6.23 -25.33 -10.32
CA LYS A 113 -6.02 -26.66 -9.75
C LYS A 113 -6.54 -27.80 -10.65
N TYR A 114 -7.70 -27.64 -11.26
CA TYR A 114 -8.37 -28.73 -12.01
C TYR A 114 -8.14 -28.69 -13.52
N ALA A 115 -7.79 -27.54 -14.10
CA ALA A 115 -7.60 -27.41 -15.54
C ALA A 115 -6.29 -28.05 -16.05
N GLY A 116 -5.40 -28.52 -15.16
CA GLY A 116 -4.16 -29.20 -15.56
C GLY A 116 -3.29 -28.32 -16.47
N LEU A 117 -3.21 -27.03 -16.18
CA LEU A 117 -2.51 -26.02 -16.99
C LEU A 117 -0.98 -26.12 -16.91
N ASP A 118 -0.45 -27.01 -16.06
CA ASP A 118 0.97 -27.26 -15.81
C ASP A 118 1.69 -28.03 -16.95
N VAL A 119 1.17 -27.94 -18.17
CA VAL A 119 1.77 -28.54 -19.36
C VAL A 119 2.58 -27.46 -20.07
N ASP A 120 3.83 -27.77 -20.44
CA ASP A 120 4.87 -26.86 -20.97
C ASP A 120 4.42 -25.89 -22.11
N ASN A 121 3.31 -26.17 -22.79
CA ASN A 121 2.77 -25.34 -23.87
C ASN A 121 1.68 -24.33 -23.45
N LEU A 122 1.25 -24.27 -22.19
CA LEU A 122 0.16 -23.41 -21.73
C LEU A 122 0.58 -22.25 -20.82
N GLN A 123 1.89 -22.02 -20.63
CA GLN A 123 2.41 -20.94 -19.78
C GLN A 123 1.83 -19.55 -20.11
N ASN A 124 1.71 -19.22 -21.40
CA ASN A 124 1.13 -17.94 -21.83
C ASN A 124 -0.34 -17.80 -21.43
N LEU A 125 -1.12 -18.88 -21.53
CA LEU A 125 -2.53 -18.87 -21.14
C LEU A 125 -2.67 -18.73 -19.62
N GLU A 126 -1.82 -19.44 -18.89
CA GLU A 126 -1.75 -19.42 -17.43
C GLU A 126 -1.52 -18.00 -16.90
N CYS A 127 -0.48 -17.32 -17.40
CA CYS A 127 -0.18 -15.93 -17.07
C CYS A 127 -1.33 -14.98 -17.46
N CYS A 128 -1.88 -15.11 -18.67
CA CYS A 128 -2.99 -14.28 -19.14
C CYS A 128 -4.22 -14.43 -18.24
N LEU A 129 -4.60 -15.67 -17.89
CA LEU A 129 -5.73 -15.93 -17.00
C LEU A 129 -5.48 -15.36 -15.61
N PHE A 130 -4.26 -15.51 -15.09
CA PHE A 130 -3.93 -15.00 -13.76
C PHE A 130 -4.05 -13.47 -13.68
N VAL A 131 -3.70 -12.75 -14.74
CA VAL A 131 -3.89 -11.29 -14.84
C VAL A 131 -5.36 -10.91 -15.09
N LEU A 132 -6.12 -11.74 -15.82
CA LEU A 132 -7.51 -11.47 -16.18
C LEU A 132 -8.49 -11.62 -15.01
N PHE A 133 -8.32 -12.62 -14.14
CA PHE A 133 -9.26 -12.90 -13.04
C PHE A 133 -9.45 -11.73 -12.06
N PRO A 134 -8.40 -11.03 -11.60
CA PRO A 134 -8.54 -9.82 -10.79
C PRO A 134 -9.36 -8.74 -11.50
N TYR A 135 -9.12 -8.51 -12.79
CA TYR A 135 -9.87 -7.53 -13.58
C TYR A 135 -11.33 -7.95 -13.80
N PHE A 136 -11.59 -9.24 -14.02
CA PHE A 136 -12.94 -9.79 -14.10
C PHE A 136 -13.72 -9.58 -12.79
N SER A 137 -13.08 -9.82 -11.64
CA SER A 137 -13.66 -9.54 -10.32
C SER A 137 -14.03 -8.06 -10.17
N TYR A 138 -13.14 -7.15 -10.58
CA TYR A 138 -13.40 -5.72 -10.57
C TYR A 138 -14.64 -5.36 -11.41
N MET A 139 -14.70 -5.83 -12.66
CA MET A 139 -15.82 -5.57 -13.57
C MET A 139 -17.14 -6.16 -13.07
N LEU A 140 -17.11 -7.39 -12.53
CA LEU A 140 -18.29 -8.05 -11.97
C LEU A 140 -18.85 -7.25 -10.79
N ALA A 141 -17.99 -6.81 -9.87
CA ALA A 141 -18.42 -6.01 -8.73
C ALA A 141 -18.99 -4.65 -9.15
N GLU A 142 -18.36 -3.94 -10.09
CA GLU A 142 -18.91 -2.68 -10.63
C GLU A 142 -20.27 -2.91 -11.33
N GLY A 143 -20.42 -4.01 -12.08
CA GLY A 143 -21.69 -4.38 -12.73
C GLY A 143 -22.83 -4.69 -11.75
N LEU A 144 -22.49 -5.16 -10.54
CA LEU A 144 -23.44 -5.40 -9.45
C LEU A 144 -23.70 -4.16 -8.59
N GLY A 145 -23.12 -3.01 -8.92
CA GLY A 145 -23.21 -1.78 -8.12
C GLY A 145 -22.43 -1.83 -6.81
N LEU A 146 -21.49 -2.77 -6.68
CA LEU A 146 -20.57 -2.92 -5.55
C LEU A 146 -19.26 -2.16 -5.81
N SER A 147 -18.33 -2.16 -4.86
CA SER A 147 -17.00 -1.58 -5.04
C SER A 147 -16.06 -2.55 -5.77
N GLY A 148 -15.68 -2.22 -7.01
CA GLY A 148 -14.71 -2.98 -7.78
C GLY A 148 -13.34 -3.06 -7.11
N ILE A 149 -12.85 -1.96 -6.55
CA ILE A 149 -11.53 -1.87 -5.90
C ILE A 149 -11.44 -2.82 -4.69
N VAL A 150 -12.49 -2.89 -3.88
CA VAL A 150 -12.53 -3.82 -2.74
C VAL A 150 -12.56 -5.27 -3.25
N SER A 151 -13.33 -5.55 -4.30
CA SER A 151 -13.43 -6.89 -4.89
C SER A 151 -12.09 -7.39 -5.43
N ILE A 152 -11.38 -6.58 -6.22
CA ILE A 152 -10.07 -6.95 -6.79
C ILE A 152 -9.02 -7.18 -5.70
N LEU A 153 -9.04 -6.41 -4.60
CA LEU A 153 -8.14 -6.62 -3.46
C LEU A 153 -8.35 -8.00 -2.83
N PHE A 154 -9.59 -8.35 -2.48
CA PHE A 154 -9.87 -9.65 -1.87
C PHE A 154 -9.64 -10.80 -2.85
N THR A 155 -9.92 -10.62 -4.14
CA THR A 155 -9.54 -11.58 -5.19
C THR A 155 -8.02 -11.79 -5.21
N ALA A 156 -7.22 -10.72 -5.19
CA ALA A 156 -5.77 -10.81 -5.19
C ALA A 156 -5.22 -11.53 -3.95
N ILE A 157 -5.80 -11.27 -2.76
CA ILE A 157 -5.42 -11.96 -1.50
C ILE A 157 -5.68 -13.47 -1.62
N VAL A 158 -6.87 -13.86 -2.08
CA VAL A 158 -7.24 -15.28 -2.25
C VAL A 158 -6.39 -15.94 -3.33
N MET A 159 -6.19 -15.28 -4.48
CA MET A 159 -5.36 -15.79 -5.56
C MET A 159 -3.90 -15.93 -5.16
N LYS A 160 -3.33 -14.99 -4.39
CA LYS A 160 -1.95 -15.11 -3.91
C LYS A 160 -1.76 -16.31 -2.99
N HIS A 161 -2.77 -16.67 -2.21
CA HIS A 161 -2.69 -17.81 -1.29
C HIS A 161 -2.98 -19.16 -1.97
N TYR A 162 -4.00 -19.22 -2.85
CA TYR A 162 -4.47 -20.48 -3.41
C TYR A 162 -4.12 -20.69 -4.89
N SER A 163 -4.15 -19.64 -5.72
CA SER A 163 -3.87 -19.77 -7.16
C SER A 163 -2.38 -19.72 -7.46
N TYR A 164 -1.62 -18.86 -6.78
CA TYR A 164 -0.19 -18.63 -7.07
C TYR A 164 0.66 -19.89 -6.88
N SER A 165 0.39 -20.69 -5.86
CA SER A 165 1.10 -21.96 -5.62
C SER A 165 0.74 -23.06 -6.60
N ASN A 166 -0.38 -22.92 -7.33
CA ASN A 166 -0.75 -23.85 -8.39
C ASN A 166 -0.17 -23.44 -9.74
N LEU A 167 0.57 -22.32 -9.81
CA LEU A 167 1.21 -21.88 -11.04
C LEU A 167 2.54 -22.59 -11.28
N SER A 168 2.93 -22.74 -12.54
CA SER A 168 4.28 -23.18 -12.92
C SER A 168 5.35 -22.18 -12.46
N GLU A 169 6.57 -22.65 -12.15
CA GLU A 169 7.65 -21.79 -11.60
C GLU A 169 7.98 -20.60 -12.52
N ASN A 170 8.03 -20.83 -13.83
CA ASN A 170 8.27 -19.77 -14.81
C ASN A 170 7.14 -18.73 -14.84
N SER A 171 5.87 -19.17 -14.72
CA SER A 171 4.70 -18.29 -14.62
C SER A 171 4.71 -17.49 -13.32
N GLN A 172 5.10 -18.10 -12.19
CA GLN A 172 5.20 -17.41 -10.91
C GLN A 172 6.19 -16.24 -10.95
N GLN A 173 7.34 -16.43 -11.60
CA GLN A 173 8.34 -15.39 -11.75
C GLN A 173 7.86 -14.28 -12.69
N PHE A 174 7.36 -14.66 -13.88
CA PHE A 174 6.85 -13.69 -14.86
C PHE A 174 5.71 -12.83 -14.29
N VAL A 175 4.74 -13.44 -13.63
CA VAL A 175 3.59 -12.73 -13.02
C VAL A 175 4.05 -11.77 -11.93
N SER A 176 5.03 -12.18 -11.10
CA SER A 176 5.59 -11.32 -10.06
C SER A 176 6.25 -10.08 -10.67
N ASP A 177 7.12 -10.28 -11.66
CA ASP A 177 7.82 -9.19 -12.35
C ASP A 177 6.85 -8.28 -13.11
N PHE A 178 5.82 -8.85 -13.74
CA PHE A 178 4.79 -8.11 -14.44
C PHE A 178 3.99 -7.20 -13.49
N PHE A 179 3.49 -7.71 -12.37
CA PHE A 179 2.76 -6.89 -11.40
C PHE A 179 3.66 -5.83 -10.75
N HIS A 180 4.93 -6.15 -10.48
CA HIS A 180 5.90 -5.15 -10.01
C HIS A 180 6.11 -4.02 -11.04
N LEU A 181 6.29 -4.36 -12.32
CA LEU A 181 6.46 -3.38 -13.39
C LEU A 181 5.23 -2.48 -13.54
N ILE A 182 4.04 -3.08 -13.59
CA ILE A 182 2.78 -2.34 -13.73
C ILE A 182 2.52 -1.43 -12.53
N SER A 183 2.79 -1.91 -11.31
CA SER A 183 2.67 -1.08 -10.09
C SER A 183 3.60 0.12 -10.15
N SER A 184 4.89 -0.09 -10.45
CA SER A 184 5.87 0.99 -10.55
C SER A 184 5.54 2.01 -11.64
N LEU A 185 5.03 1.55 -12.79
CA LEU A 185 4.57 2.44 -13.86
C LEU A 185 3.34 3.27 -13.43
N ALA A 186 2.34 2.63 -12.82
CA ALA A 186 1.12 3.31 -12.37
C ALA A 186 1.41 4.37 -11.30
N GLU A 187 2.32 4.07 -10.38
CA GLU A 187 2.78 5.00 -9.36
C GLU A 187 3.55 6.18 -9.97
N THR A 188 4.47 5.90 -10.89
CA THR A 188 5.22 6.93 -11.62
C THR A 188 4.28 7.87 -12.38
N PHE A 189 3.28 7.33 -13.09
CA PHE A 189 2.29 8.15 -13.78
C PHE A 189 1.47 9.00 -12.82
N THR A 190 1.10 8.47 -11.65
CA THR A 190 0.35 9.24 -10.66
C THR A 190 1.17 10.41 -10.10
N PHE A 191 2.45 10.20 -9.81
CA PHE A 191 3.33 11.28 -9.35
C PHE A 191 3.61 12.33 -10.43
N ILE A 192 3.84 11.92 -11.68
CA ILE A 192 3.99 12.86 -12.81
C ILE A 192 2.74 13.70 -12.97
N TYR A 193 1.56 13.07 -12.93
CA TYR A 193 0.29 13.77 -13.07
C TYR A 193 0.03 14.74 -11.92
N MET A 194 0.36 14.36 -10.68
CA MET A 194 0.32 15.26 -9.51
C MET A 194 1.27 16.45 -9.69
N GLY A 195 2.49 16.23 -10.17
CA GLY A 195 3.47 17.30 -10.43
C GLY A 195 3.00 18.26 -11.53
N PHE A 196 2.37 17.74 -12.57
CA PHE A 196 1.77 18.53 -13.64
C PHE A 196 0.58 19.37 -13.15
N ASP A 197 -0.30 18.78 -12.35
CA ASP A 197 -1.44 19.46 -11.72
C ASP A 197 -0.98 20.69 -10.91
N ILE A 198 0.04 20.52 -10.06
CA ILE A 198 0.61 21.60 -9.25
C ILE A 198 1.16 22.75 -10.11
N ALA A 199 1.73 22.43 -11.27
CA ALA A 199 2.34 23.40 -12.15
C ALA A 199 1.33 24.15 -13.04
N MET A 200 0.22 23.50 -13.42
CA MET A 200 -0.74 24.02 -14.40
C MET A 200 -2.06 24.52 -13.81
N GLU A 201 -2.55 23.95 -12.71
CA GLU A 201 -3.84 24.34 -12.15
C GLU A 201 -3.77 25.65 -11.36
N LYS A 202 -4.84 26.45 -11.50
CA LYS A 202 -5.05 27.65 -10.67
C LYS A 202 -5.55 27.21 -9.30
N HIS A 203 -4.60 26.85 -8.43
CA HIS A 203 -4.92 26.55 -7.04
C HIS A 203 -5.53 27.75 -6.33
N SER A 204 -6.66 27.54 -5.68
CA SER A 204 -7.29 28.54 -4.83
C SER A 204 -6.59 28.57 -3.47
N TRP A 205 -5.50 29.34 -3.39
CA TRP A 205 -4.74 29.55 -2.16
C TRP A 205 -5.48 30.40 -1.10
N SER A 206 -6.76 30.74 -1.34
CA SER A 206 -7.58 31.58 -0.45
C SER A 206 -7.79 30.98 0.95
N HIS A 207 -7.53 29.68 1.14
CA HIS A 207 -7.75 28.96 2.39
C HIS A 207 -6.50 28.25 2.93
N LEU A 208 -5.35 28.93 2.94
CA LEU A 208 -4.11 28.46 3.57
C LEU A 208 -4.30 27.98 5.02
N GLY A 209 -5.17 28.63 5.79
CA GLY A 209 -5.51 28.20 7.15
C GLY A 209 -6.11 26.79 7.21
N PHE A 210 -6.94 26.42 6.22
CA PHE A 210 -7.51 25.08 6.14
C PHE A 210 -6.43 24.02 5.93
N ILE A 211 -5.42 24.30 5.10
CA ILE A 211 -4.30 23.38 4.83
C ILE A 211 -3.47 23.18 6.10
N PHE A 212 -3.05 24.27 6.75
CA PHE A 212 -2.21 24.23 7.95
C PHE A 212 -2.87 23.45 9.10
N PHE A 213 -4.12 23.77 9.43
CA PHE A 213 -4.84 23.05 10.49
C PHE A 213 -5.13 21.60 10.09
N SER A 214 -5.39 21.31 8.82
CA SER A 214 -5.58 19.93 8.35
C SER A 214 -4.33 19.09 8.57
N ILE A 215 -3.14 19.60 8.28
CA ILE A 215 -1.87 18.89 8.52
C ILE A 215 -1.71 18.54 10.00
N ILE A 216 -1.91 19.52 10.89
CA ILE A 216 -1.82 19.31 12.34
C ILE A 216 -2.82 18.24 12.79
N PHE A 217 -4.09 18.35 12.36
CA PHE A 217 -5.12 17.39 12.74
C PHE A 217 -4.83 15.99 12.20
N ILE A 218 -4.25 15.84 11.00
CA ILE A 218 -3.89 14.54 10.44
C ILE A 218 -2.79 13.89 11.27
N VAL A 219 -1.75 14.62 11.66
CA VAL A 219 -0.64 14.10 12.47
C VAL A 219 -1.15 13.65 13.85
N VAL A 220 -1.99 14.47 14.49
CA VAL A 220 -2.59 14.17 15.80
C VAL A 220 -3.57 13.00 15.70
N ALA A 221 -4.44 12.98 14.69
CA ALA A 221 -5.40 11.89 14.47
C ALA A 221 -4.67 10.57 14.21
N ARG A 222 -3.58 10.59 13.44
CA ARG A 222 -2.75 9.42 13.20
C ARG A 222 -2.10 8.92 14.49
N ALA A 223 -1.52 9.81 15.30
CA ALA A 223 -0.95 9.45 16.60
C ALA A 223 -1.99 8.77 17.49
N ALA A 224 -3.15 9.43 17.66
CA ALA A 224 -4.24 8.91 18.47
C ALA A 224 -4.71 7.53 17.99
N ASN A 225 -4.88 7.34 16.68
CA ASN A 225 -5.33 6.08 16.10
C ASN A 225 -4.29 4.96 16.26
N VAL A 226 -3.02 5.23 15.91
CA VAL A 226 -1.95 4.22 15.94
C VAL A 226 -1.69 3.75 17.37
N PHE A 227 -1.53 4.66 18.34
CA PHE A 227 -1.26 4.27 19.73
C PHE A 227 -2.46 3.59 20.39
N SER A 228 -3.69 4.05 20.10
CA SER A 228 -4.91 3.41 20.65
C SER A 228 -5.11 2.00 20.07
N CYS A 229 -4.97 1.83 18.76
CA CYS A 229 -5.08 0.53 18.12
C CYS A 229 -3.97 -0.42 18.58
N ALA A 230 -2.72 0.06 18.69
CA ALA A 230 -1.62 -0.75 19.21
C ALA A 230 -1.85 -1.18 20.66
N TYR A 231 -2.42 -0.31 21.50
CA TYR A 231 -2.81 -0.66 22.86
C TYR A 231 -3.90 -1.75 22.89
N LEU A 232 -4.95 -1.60 22.09
CA LEU A 232 -6.03 -2.61 21.97
C LEU A 232 -5.52 -3.95 21.44
N VAL A 233 -4.65 -3.93 20.44
CA VAL A 233 -4.07 -5.16 19.87
C VAL A 233 -3.10 -5.81 20.86
N ASN A 234 -2.32 -5.04 21.60
CA ASN A 234 -1.40 -5.57 22.62
C ASN A 234 -2.11 -6.18 23.83
N LEU A 235 -3.37 -5.80 24.10
CA LEU A 235 -4.22 -6.45 25.10
C LEU A 235 -4.65 -7.87 24.68
N VAL A 236 -4.90 -8.07 23.38
CA VAL A 236 -5.39 -9.35 22.85
C VAL A 236 -4.25 -10.28 22.44
N ARG A 237 -3.09 -9.73 22.06
CA ARG A 237 -1.94 -10.53 21.61
C ARG A 237 -1.14 -11.12 22.78
N PRO A 238 -0.65 -12.36 22.62
CA PRO A 238 0.26 -12.97 23.59
C PRO A 238 1.59 -12.19 23.66
N VAL A 239 2.24 -12.22 24.83
CA VAL A 239 3.40 -11.37 25.19
C VAL A 239 4.54 -11.40 24.16
N HIS A 240 4.76 -12.53 23.49
CA HIS A 240 5.83 -12.70 22.48
C HIS A 240 5.53 -12.08 21.10
N ARG A 241 4.31 -11.58 20.87
CA ARG A 241 3.86 -10.99 19.59
C ARG A 241 3.37 -9.54 19.73
N GLN A 242 3.65 -8.91 20.87
CA GLN A 242 3.30 -7.52 21.12
C GLN A 242 4.11 -6.59 20.22
N ILE A 243 3.46 -5.51 19.77
CA ILE A 243 4.10 -4.50 18.93
C ILE A 243 4.86 -3.57 19.88
N PRO A 244 6.20 -3.57 19.89
CA PRO A 244 6.98 -2.74 20.81
C PRO A 244 6.79 -1.26 20.47
N LEU A 245 7.01 -0.39 21.46
CA LEU A 245 6.82 1.06 21.30
C LEU A 245 7.70 1.66 20.17
N LYS A 246 8.84 1.06 19.85
CA LYS A 246 9.69 1.46 18.72
C LYS A 246 8.97 1.24 17.38
N HIS A 247 8.40 0.06 17.16
CA HIS A 247 7.60 -0.26 15.98
C HIS A 247 6.33 0.61 15.88
N GLN A 248 5.69 0.95 17.02
CA GLN A 248 4.54 1.86 17.02
C GLN A 248 4.91 3.28 16.58
N LYS A 249 6.05 3.80 17.03
CA LYS A 249 6.57 5.10 16.58
C LYS A 249 6.93 5.08 15.09
N ALA A 250 7.57 4.01 14.62
CA ALA A 250 7.86 3.82 13.21
C ALA A 250 6.56 3.76 12.38
N LEU A 251 5.52 3.06 12.84
CA LEU A 251 4.21 2.98 12.19
C LEU A 251 3.49 4.34 12.13
N TRP A 252 3.59 5.11 13.21
CA TRP A 252 3.06 6.49 13.24
C TRP A 252 3.78 7.38 12.21
N TYR A 253 5.10 7.29 12.11
CA TYR A 253 5.89 8.08 11.16
C TYR A 253 5.73 7.62 9.71
N SER A 254 5.51 6.33 9.49
CA SER A 254 5.57 5.68 8.17
C SER A 254 4.40 6.02 7.23
N GLY A 255 3.24 6.49 7.72
CA GLY A 255 2.11 6.63 6.80
C GLY A 255 2.03 8.00 6.17
N LEU A 256 2.80 8.10 5.10
CA LEU A 256 2.72 9.13 4.08
C LEU A 256 1.32 9.15 3.46
N ARG A 257 0.91 10.31 2.98
CA ARG A 257 -0.24 10.43 2.09
C ARG A 257 0.29 10.40 0.68
N GLY A 258 -0.29 9.60 -0.20
CA GLY A 258 0.25 9.44 -1.56
C GLY A 258 -0.83 9.34 -2.62
N ALA A 259 -0.53 8.52 -3.64
CA ALA A 259 -1.23 8.49 -4.92
C ALA A 259 -2.76 8.33 -4.80
N MET A 260 -3.22 7.46 -3.90
CA MET A 260 -4.65 7.18 -3.73
C MET A 260 -5.45 8.35 -3.17
N ALA A 261 -4.88 9.09 -2.21
CA ALA A 261 -5.53 10.28 -1.66
C ALA A 261 -5.70 11.35 -2.75
N PHE A 262 -4.69 11.54 -3.58
CA PHE A 262 -4.72 12.46 -4.71
C PHE A 262 -5.77 12.04 -5.77
N ALA A 263 -5.82 10.77 -6.16
CA ALA A 263 -6.78 10.27 -7.15
C ALA A 263 -8.24 10.47 -6.69
N LEU A 264 -8.53 10.19 -5.41
CA LEU A 264 -9.84 10.45 -4.82
C LEU A 264 -10.17 11.96 -4.75
N ALA A 265 -9.16 12.80 -4.57
CA ALA A 265 -9.34 14.26 -4.54
C ALA A 265 -9.74 14.80 -5.90
N LEU A 266 -9.14 14.30 -6.97
CA LEU A 266 -9.52 14.66 -8.34
C LEU A 266 -10.98 14.25 -8.64
N GLN A 267 -11.41 13.10 -8.13
CA GLN A 267 -12.79 12.66 -8.22
C GLN A 267 -13.75 13.59 -7.45
N SER A 268 -13.30 14.13 -6.31
CA SER A 268 -14.08 15.07 -5.49
C SER A 268 -14.36 16.41 -6.17
N VAL A 269 -13.50 16.86 -7.08
CA VAL A 269 -13.73 18.06 -7.89
C VAL A 269 -14.99 17.92 -8.75
N HIS A 270 -15.25 16.72 -9.27
CA HIS A 270 -16.40 16.42 -10.11
C HIS A 270 -17.66 16.12 -9.29
N ASP A 271 -17.49 15.51 -8.12
CA ASP A 271 -18.63 15.14 -7.27
C ASP A 271 -19.21 16.34 -6.50
N LEU A 272 -18.39 17.29 -6.04
CA LEU A 272 -18.86 18.38 -5.17
C LEU A 272 -19.21 19.67 -5.96
N PRO A 273 -20.43 20.21 -5.83
CA PRO A 273 -20.81 21.48 -6.45
C PRO A 273 -20.14 22.70 -5.79
N GLU A 274 -20.21 23.85 -6.46
CA GLU A 274 -19.84 25.19 -5.92
C GLU A 274 -18.34 25.41 -5.60
N GLY A 275 -17.41 24.69 -6.24
CA GLY A 275 -15.97 24.91 -6.05
C GLY A 275 -15.41 24.42 -4.72
N ARG A 276 -16.24 23.83 -3.84
CA ARG A 276 -15.79 23.18 -2.59
C ARG A 276 -14.88 21.99 -2.85
N GLY A 277 -15.15 21.26 -3.93
CA GLY A 277 -14.28 20.19 -4.43
C GLY A 277 -12.87 20.70 -4.78
N GLN A 278 -12.73 21.90 -5.35
CA GLN A 278 -11.42 22.50 -5.66
C GLN A 278 -10.62 22.85 -4.41
N ILE A 279 -11.29 23.25 -3.32
CA ILE A 279 -10.65 23.53 -2.02
C ILE A 279 -10.13 22.23 -1.41
N ILE A 280 -10.95 21.17 -1.38
CA ILE A 280 -10.55 19.84 -0.91
C ILE A 280 -9.41 19.28 -1.75
N PHE A 281 -9.47 19.46 -3.07
CA PHE A 281 -8.44 19.03 -4.00
C PHE A 281 -7.11 19.73 -3.71
N THR A 282 -7.10 21.07 -3.74
CA THR A 282 -5.89 21.87 -3.46
C THR A 282 -5.29 21.52 -2.09
N ALA A 283 -6.14 21.36 -1.07
CA ALA A 283 -5.68 21.00 0.27
C ALA A 283 -5.07 19.60 0.31
N THR A 284 -5.70 18.62 -0.35
CA THR A 284 -5.17 17.25 -0.40
C THR A 284 -3.85 17.22 -1.16
N THR A 285 -3.77 17.85 -2.33
CA THR A 285 -2.54 17.92 -3.13
C THR A 285 -1.40 18.52 -2.31
N ALA A 286 -1.64 19.63 -1.60
CA ALA A 286 -0.64 20.23 -0.72
C ALA A 286 -0.22 19.29 0.43
N ILE A 287 -1.16 18.58 1.06
CA ILE A 287 -0.89 17.63 2.14
C ILE A 287 -0.07 16.44 1.64
N VAL A 288 -0.43 15.88 0.48
CA VAL A 288 0.27 14.75 -0.14
C VAL A 288 1.72 15.15 -0.44
N VAL A 289 1.93 16.25 -1.16
CA VAL A 289 3.27 16.75 -1.51
C VAL A 289 4.11 17.01 -0.26
N LEU A 290 3.55 17.73 0.72
CA LEU A 290 4.27 18.04 1.94
C LEU A 290 4.62 16.77 2.73
N SER A 291 3.71 15.80 2.79
CA SER A 291 3.96 14.54 3.49
C SER A 291 5.04 13.72 2.79
N VAL A 292 5.01 13.59 1.46
CA VAL A 292 6.01 12.83 0.70
C VAL A 292 7.38 13.52 0.79
N LEU A 293 7.45 14.84 0.64
CA LEU A 293 8.73 15.56 0.71
C LEU A 293 9.32 15.58 2.11
N LEU A 294 8.54 15.95 3.13
CA LEU A 294 9.06 16.07 4.50
C LEU A 294 9.22 14.70 5.15
N ILE A 295 8.18 13.88 5.19
CA ILE A 295 8.18 12.63 5.93
C ILE A 295 8.90 11.55 5.11
N GLY A 296 8.68 11.46 3.79
CA GLY A 296 9.40 10.52 2.93
C GLY A 296 10.91 10.79 2.93
N GLY A 297 11.31 12.06 2.76
CA GLY A 297 12.73 12.46 2.82
C GLY A 297 13.41 12.26 4.18
N SER A 298 12.66 12.30 5.28
CA SER A 298 13.19 12.11 6.64
C SER A 298 13.01 10.69 7.19
N THR A 299 12.41 9.78 6.44
CA THR A 299 12.17 8.40 6.90
C THR A 299 13.47 7.63 7.14
N GLY A 300 14.50 7.85 6.30
CA GLY A 300 15.81 7.21 6.46
C GLY A 300 16.49 7.59 7.79
N THR A 301 16.57 8.89 8.10
CA THR A 301 17.18 9.38 9.35
C THR A 301 16.38 8.96 10.58
N MET A 302 15.05 8.85 10.46
CA MET A 302 14.18 8.36 11.53
C MET A 302 14.43 6.88 11.84
N LEU A 303 14.63 6.04 10.82
CA LEU A 303 14.89 4.61 11.00
C LEU A 303 16.23 4.34 11.68
N GLU A 304 17.27 5.08 11.28
CA GLU A 304 18.57 5.04 11.94
C GLU A 304 18.44 5.46 13.42
N ALA A 305 17.72 6.55 13.70
CA ALA A 305 17.52 7.04 15.07
C ALA A 305 16.73 6.06 15.97
N LEU A 306 15.82 5.26 15.39
CA LEU A 306 15.02 4.29 16.14
C LEU A 306 15.73 2.95 16.39
N HIS A 307 16.94 2.72 15.83
CA HIS A 307 17.67 1.45 15.90
C HIS A 307 16.75 0.24 15.59
N VAL A 308 15.92 0.37 14.55
CA VAL A 308 15.10 -0.74 14.01
C VAL A 308 15.80 -1.39 12.81
N VAL A 309 16.89 -0.77 12.34
CA VAL A 309 17.89 -1.36 11.45
C VAL A 309 18.59 -2.49 12.21
N GLY A 310 18.54 -3.72 11.69
CA GLY A 310 19.37 -4.79 12.22
C GLY A 310 20.84 -4.38 12.13
N ASP A 311 21.61 -4.52 13.21
CA ASP A 311 23.04 -4.27 13.24
C ASP A 311 23.77 -5.19 12.23
N GLY A 312 23.77 -4.80 10.96
CA GLY A 312 24.44 -5.48 9.86
C GLY A 312 25.87 -5.01 9.64
N HIS A 313 26.50 -4.37 10.63
CA HIS A 313 27.91 -3.99 10.60
C HIS A 313 28.56 -4.37 11.94
N GLY A 314 29.09 -5.60 12.04
CA GLY A 314 29.99 -5.92 13.15
C GLY A 314 30.26 -7.38 13.53
N SER A 315 29.62 -8.40 12.97
CA SER A 315 29.99 -9.79 13.30
C SER A 315 31.00 -10.35 12.31
N HIS A 316 32.27 -10.33 12.72
CA HIS A 316 33.33 -11.15 12.17
C HIS A 316 32.82 -12.58 11.90
N LEU A 317 32.84 -12.99 10.63
CA LEU A 317 32.88 -14.40 10.25
C LEU A 317 34.23 -14.96 10.69
N GLY A 318 34.26 -15.50 11.91
CA GLY A 318 35.44 -16.08 12.54
C GLY A 318 35.04 -16.97 13.71
N GLU A 319 34.90 -18.26 13.38
CA GLU A 319 35.02 -19.44 14.25
C GLU A 319 34.00 -19.75 15.36
N SER A 320 33.68 -21.05 15.37
CA SER A 320 33.24 -21.88 16.49
C SER A 320 31.77 -21.85 16.90
N PHE A 321 30.96 -22.66 16.21
CA PHE A 321 29.94 -23.49 16.87
C PHE A 321 29.79 -24.83 16.12
N ASP A 322 30.61 -25.81 16.52
CA ASP A 322 30.27 -27.22 16.45
C ASP A 322 29.12 -27.48 17.43
N VAL A 323 27.95 -27.91 16.95
CA VAL A 323 27.15 -29.04 17.50
C VAL A 323 26.17 -29.53 16.43
N ASN A 324 26.58 -30.57 15.72
CA ASN A 324 25.87 -31.84 15.53
C ASN A 324 24.33 -31.81 15.30
N ASN A 325 23.89 -31.97 14.05
CA ASN A 325 22.78 -32.87 13.74
C ASN A 325 22.87 -33.38 12.30
N GLY A 326 22.72 -34.69 12.15
CA GLY A 326 23.22 -35.48 11.02
C GLY A 326 22.47 -35.28 9.71
N TYR A 327 23.25 -35.00 8.67
CA TYR A 327 22.98 -35.38 7.29
C TYR A 327 24.33 -35.66 6.62
N VAL A 328 24.58 -36.94 6.32
CA VAL A 328 25.77 -37.37 5.56
C VAL A 328 25.40 -37.34 4.08
N ALA A 329 25.88 -36.34 3.35
CA ALA A 329 25.85 -36.35 1.89
C ALA A 329 27.04 -37.19 1.37
N PRO A 330 26.86 -38.06 0.36
CA PRO A 330 27.93 -38.91 -0.13
C PRO A 330 28.97 -38.11 -0.94
N SER A 331 30.23 -38.40 -0.68
CA SER A 331 31.38 -37.87 -1.40
C SER A 331 31.41 -38.41 -2.84
N PHE A 332 31.30 -37.53 -3.84
CA PHE A 332 31.68 -37.84 -5.23
C PHE A 332 32.99 -37.13 -5.57
N LYS A 333 33.94 -37.92 -6.10
CA LYS A 333 35.29 -37.52 -6.46
C LYS A 333 35.32 -36.53 -7.63
N GLU A 334 36.26 -35.59 -7.57
CA GLU A 334 36.68 -34.75 -8.69
C GLU A 334 37.21 -35.59 -9.86
N ASP A 335 36.85 -35.17 -11.08
CA ASP A 335 37.70 -35.25 -12.27
C ASP A 335 37.49 -33.98 -13.11
N GLY A 336 38.58 -33.45 -13.69
CA GLY A 336 38.74 -32.10 -14.26
C GLY A 336 37.72 -31.67 -15.33
N THR A 337 37.65 -30.41 -15.77
CA THR A 337 38.74 -29.68 -16.46
C THR A 337 38.30 -28.22 -16.74
N SER A 338 39.27 -27.29 -16.75
CA SER A 338 39.32 -26.04 -17.55
C SER A 338 38.22 -24.97 -17.37
N GLY A 339 38.54 -23.89 -16.64
CA GLY A 339 37.72 -22.67 -16.64
C GLY A 339 38.29 -21.44 -15.90
N ASN A 340 39.34 -21.60 -15.09
CA ASN A 340 39.82 -20.54 -14.18
C ASN A 340 40.88 -19.57 -14.76
N GLY A 341 41.30 -19.71 -16.01
CA GLY A 341 42.29 -18.81 -16.62
C GLY A 341 41.76 -17.43 -17.04
N ILE A 342 40.48 -17.34 -17.41
CA ILE A 342 39.91 -16.12 -18.02
C ILE A 342 39.49 -15.09 -16.95
N LYS A 343 39.00 -15.55 -15.79
CA LYS A 343 38.62 -14.66 -14.68
C LYS A 343 39.83 -13.95 -14.04
N MET A 344 41.00 -14.56 -14.07
CA MET A 344 42.21 -13.98 -13.48
C MET A 344 42.82 -12.88 -14.38
N LYS A 345 42.77 -13.05 -15.71
CA LYS A 345 43.25 -12.04 -16.67
C LYS A 345 42.35 -10.80 -16.78
N LEU A 346 41.03 -10.91 -16.56
CA LEU A 346 40.15 -9.73 -16.52
C LEU A 346 40.39 -8.86 -15.27
N LYS A 347 40.79 -9.48 -14.16
CA LYS A 347 41.07 -8.77 -12.89
C LYS A 347 42.38 -7.98 -12.95
N GLU A 348 43.37 -8.43 -13.71
CA GLU A 348 44.62 -7.68 -13.93
C GLU A 348 44.47 -6.52 -14.93
N PHE A 349 43.56 -6.61 -15.90
CA PHE A 349 43.33 -5.52 -16.86
C PHE A 349 42.60 -4.33 -16.22
N HIS A 350 41.64 -4.58 -15.31
CA HIS A 350 40.95 -3.51 -14.57
C HIS A 350 41.86 -2.77 -13.57
N LYS A 351 42.93 -3.42 -13.08
CA LYS A 351 43.86 -2.81 -12.12
C LYS A 351 44.88 -1.87 -12.77
N ARG A 352 45.08 -1.96 -14.10
CA ARG A 352 46.02 -1.09 -14.84
C ARG A 352 45.39 0.19 -15.41
N SER A 353 44.06 0.34 -15.42
CA SER A 353 43.39 1.54 -15.95
C SER A 353 43.15 2.64 -14.90
N PHE A 354 43.50 2.42 -13.64
CA PHE A 354 43.29 3.38 -12.54
C PHE A 354 44.57 4.00 -11.97
N ILE A 355 45.72 3.77 -12.61
CA ILE A 355 46.98 4.45 -12.27
C ILE A 355 47.64 4.91 -13.57
N ARG A 356 47.12 5.98 -14.15
CA ARG A 356 47.92 7.00 -14.83
C ARG A 356 47.14 8.29 -15.01
#